data_AF-A0AAV1KS24-F1
#
_entry.id   AF-A0AAV1KS24-F1
#
_cell.length_a   1.000
_cell.length_b   1.000
_cell.length_c   1.000
_cell.angle_alpha   90.00
_cell.angle_beta   90.00
_cell.angle_gamma   90.00
#
_symmetry.space_group_name_H-M   'P 1'
#
loop_
_entity.id
_entity.type
_entity.pdbx_description
1 polymer ?
#
loop_
_entity_poly.entity_id
_entity_poly.type
_entity_poly.pdbx_seq_one_letter_code
_entity_poly.pdbx_strand_id
1 'polypeptide(L)'
;MSTIVVYSEKDQEIYKVKKGVYQNDWDDSIKSYNFLKTSCFHDSILLRGNKIVIPQQLCKSVLDAAYEVHPGIVAMKEHLRSKVWWPRIDKDVEKLVKACKGCTLVGLPNPPAPMKRRELPAAPWIDVTMDLMGPLPSNEYLLVVVDYYSRYKEVKNYKNITCLQIIKMVKEMFS
;
A
#
# COMPACT_ATOMS: atom_id res chain seq x y z
N MET A 1 31.13 -25.95 -10.54
CA MET A 1 31.09 -24.67 -9.80
C MET A 1 29.64 -24.30 -9.58
N SER A 2 29.28 -23.80 -8.40
CA SER A 2 27.94 -23.27 -8.14
C SER A 2 27.71 -22.00 -8.98
N THR A 3 26.51 -21.86 -9.55
CA THR A 3 26.13 -20.76 -10.46
C THR A 3 26.51 -19.39 -9.91
N ILE A 4 26.30 -19.17 -8.61
CA ILE A 4 26.60 -17.89 -7.94
C ILE A 4 28.09 -17.51 -7.99
N VAL A 5 29.01 -18.47 -7.87
CA VAL A 5 30.46 -18.20 -7.91
C VAL A 5 30.85 -17.63 -9.29
N VAL A 6 30.35 -18.26 -10.35
CA VAL A 6 30.64 -17.84 -11.73
C VAL A 6 30.12 -16.44 -12.02
N TYR A 7 28.92 -16.10 -11.53
CA TYR A 7 28.36 -14.76 -11.71
C TYR A 7 29.06 -13.71 -10.84
N SER A 8 29.46 -14.05 -9.62
CA SER A 8 30.21 -13.13 -8.75
C SER A 8 31.59 -12.79 -9.31
N GLU A 9 32.26 -13.73 -9.98
CA GLU A 9 33.56 -13.47 -10.63
C GLU A 9 33.47 -12.50 -11.81
N LYS A 10 32.34 -12.51 -12.51
CA LYS A 10 32.08 -11.66 -13.67
C LYS A 10 31.48 -10.30 -13.29
N ASP A 11 31.04 -10.14 -12.04
CA ASP A 11 30.38 -8.92 -11.58
C ASP A 11 31.41 -7.81 -11.32
N GLN A 12 31.29 -6.73 -12.09
CA GLN A 12 32.22 -5.60 -12.03
C GLN A 12 32.15 -4.86 -10.70
N GLU A 13 30.97 -4.74 -10.08
CA GLU A 13 30.82 -4.05 -8.80
C GLU A 13 31.46 -4.89 -7.68
N ILE A 14 31.20 -6.20 -7.65
CA ILE A 14 31.83 -7.11 -6.68
C ILE A 14 33.35 -7.12 -6.84
N TYR A 15 33.85 -7.12 -8.07
CA TYR A 15 35.29 -7.03 -8.35
C TYR A 15 35.91 -5.73 -7.80
N LYS A 16 35.26 -4.58 -8.01
CA LYS A 16 35.71 -3.30 -7.44
C LYS A 16 35.68 -3.31 -5.91
N VAL A 17 34.65 -3.90 -5.31
CA VAL A 17 34.59 -4.08 -3.84
C VAL A 17 35.74 -4.95 -3.35
N LYS A 18 36.11 -6.02 -4.08
CA LYS A 18 37.27 -6.86 -3.75
C LYS A 18 38.57 -6.06 -3.72
N LYS A 19 38.78 -5.17 -4.70
CA LYS A 19 39.92 -4.24 -4.70
C LYS A 19 39.88 -3.27 -3.52
N GLY A 20 38.73 -2.66 -3.24
CA GLY A 20 38.58 -1.76 -2.09
C GLY A 20 38.90 -2.42 -0.75
N VAL A 21 38.43 -3.66 -0.55
CA VAL A 21 38.64 -4.40 0.71
C VAL A 21 40.09 -4.86 0.88
N TYR A 22 40.72 -5.43 -0.15
CA TYR A 22 42.06 -6.03 -0.02
C TYR A 22 43.22 -5.10 -0.38
N GLN A 23 43.00 -4.13 -1.27
CA GLN A 23 44.04 -3.24 -1.81
C GLN A 23 43.86 -1.79 -1.34
N ASN A 24 42.82 -1.51 -0.55
CA ASN A 24 42.43 -0.16 -0.11
C ASN A 24 42.18 0.81 -1.29
N ASP A 25 41.83 0.27 -2.46
CA ASP A 25 41.54 0.99 -3.70
C ASP A 25 40.01 1.09 -3.89
N TRP A 26 39.41 2.11 -3.29
CA TRP A 26 37.95 2.31 -3.31
C TRP A 26 37.54 3.22 -4.47
N ASP A 27 36.72 2.67 -5.38
CA ASP A 27 36.17 3.39 -6.54
C ASP A 27 34.87 4.14 -6.16
N ASP A 28 34.73 5.39 -6.61
CA ASP A 28 33.57 6.25 -6.35
C ASP A 28 32.25 5.71 -6.93
N SER A 29 32.31 4.85 -7.95
CA SER A 29 31.15 4.19 -8.55
C SER A 29 30.49 3.16 -7.62
N ILE A 30 31.22 2.63 -6.63
CA ILE A 30 30.70 1.65 -5.66
C ILE A 30 30.36 2.27 -4.30
N LYS A 31 30.02 3.56 -4.26
CA LYS A 31 29.59 4.24 -3.02
C LYS A 31 28.46 3.53 -2.28
N SER A 32 27.58 2.86 -3.02
CA SER A 32 26.49 2.02 -2.49
C SER A 32 26.99 0.78 -1.73
N TYR A 33 28.27 0.44 -1.80
CA TYR A 33 28.92 -0.66 -1.10
C TYR A 33 29.86 -0.17 0.02
N ASN A 34 29.95 1.14 0.29
CA ASN A 34 30.89 1.70 1.27
C ASN A 34 30.69 1.21 2.71
N PHE A 35 29.52 0.68 3.07
CA PHE A 35 29.30 0.05 4.38
C PHE A 35 29.78 -1.41 4.46
N LEU A 36 30.32 -1.96 3.37
CA LEU A 36 30.93 -3.29 3.31
C LEU A 36 32.41 -3.28 3.67
N LYS A 37 32.93 -2.22 4.29
CA LYS A 37 34.33 -2.16 4.74
C LYS A 37 34.70 -3.30 5.70
N THR A 38 33.73 -3.89 6.39
CA THR A 38 33.89 -5.07 7.26
C THR A 38 33.40 -6.38 6.62
N SER A 39 33.25 -6.41 5.29
CA SER A 39 32.85 -7.62 4.56
C SER A 39 33.98 -8.63 4.45
N CYS A 40 33.64 -9.89 4.18
CA CYS A 40 34.59 -10.93 3.85
C CYS A 40 34.24 -11.56 2.51
N PHE A 41 35.25 -12.13 1.85
CA PHE A 41 35.05 -12.99 0.69
C PHE A 41 35.24 -14.44 1.11
N HIS A 42 34.36 -15.32 0.63
CA HIS A 42 34.56 -16.75 0.63
C HIS A 42 34.60 -17.21 -0.83
N ASP A 43 35.76 -17.73 -1.25
CA ASP A 43 36.11 -17.90 -2.67
C ASP A 43 35.94 -16.59 -3.47
N SER A 44 34.95 -16.56 -4.37
CA SER A 44 34.58 -15.40 -5.17
C SER A 44 33.26 -14.77 -4.73
N ILE A 45 32.67 -15.23 -3.61
CA ILE A 45 31.41 -14.74 -3.08
C ILE A 45 31.67 -13.66 -2.03
N LEU A 46 31.07 -12.49 -2.23
CA LEU A 46 31.10 -11.40 -1.26
C LEU A 46 30.02 -11.62 -0.18
N LEU A 47 30.40 -11.48 1.09
CA LEU A 47 29.53 -11.65 2.24
C LEU A 47 29.43 -10.36 3.05
N ARG A 48 28.20 -9.99 3.42
CA ARG A 48 27.90 -8.91 4.37
C ARG A 48 27.43 -9.52 5.68
N GLY A 49 28.35 -9.69 6.64
CA GLY A 49 28.05 -10.45 7.85
C GLY A 49 27.66 -11.88 7.49
N ASN A 50 26.43 -12.28 7.81
CA ASN A 50 25.87 -13.60 7.47
C ASN A 50 25.07 -13.64 6.16
N LYS A 51 25.11 -12.58 5.34
CA LYS A 51 24.29 -12.45 4.12
C LYS A 51 25.14 -12.52 2.87
N ILE A 52 24.64 -13.22 1.86
CA ILE A 52 25.30 -13.31 0.56
C ILE A 52 25.01 -12.06 -0.26
N VAL A 53 26.04 -11.42 -0.80
CA VAL A 53 25.86 -10.33 -1.75
C VAL A 53 25.57 -10.92 -3.13
N ILE A 54 24.38 -10.62 -3.65
CA ILE A 54 23.92 -11.20 -4.92
C ILE A 54 24.47 -10.38 -6.09
N PRO A 55 25.14 -11.03 -7.07
CA PRO A 55 25.54 -10.38 -8.31
C PRO A 55 24.35 -9.77 -9.05
N GLN A 56 24.56 -8.65 -9.73
CA GLN A 56 23.48 -7.89 -10.36
C GLN A 56 22.63 -8.74 -11.32
N GLN A 57 23.27 -9.66 -12.04
CA GLN A 57 22.63 -10.56 -13.00
C GLN A 57 21.69 -11.60 -12.35
N LEU A 58 21.91 -11.91 -11.07
CA LEU A 58 21.10 -12.87 -10.31
C LEU A 58 19.99 -12.22 -9.47
N CYS A 59 20.04 -10.90 -9.27
CA CYS A 59 19.02 -10.19 -8.49
C CYS A 59 17.60 -10.46 -8.97
N LYS A 60 17.38 -10.47 -10.30
CA LYS A 60 16.05 -10.77 -10.87
C LYS A 60 15.59 -12.18 -10.53
N SER A 61 16.43 -13.19 -10.72
CA SER A 61 16.07 -14.59 -10.42
C SER A 61 15.77 -14.79 -8.94
N VAL A 62 16.53 -14.14 -8.04
CA VAL A 62 16.27 -14.19 -6.60
C VAL A 62 14.96 -13.49 -6.24
N LEU A 63 14.64 -12.36 -6.87
CA LEU A 63 13.37 -11.67 -6.70
C LEU A 63 12.19 -12.53 -7.18
N ASP A 64 12.30 -13.12 -8.36
CA ASP A 64 11.25 -13.95 -8.95
C ASP A 64 10.98 -15.18 -8.06
N ALA A 65 12.03 -15.85 -7.55
CA ALA A 65 11.90 -16.97 -6.63
C ALA A 65 11.24 -16.58 -5.29
N ALA A 66 11.62 -15.43 -4.72
CA ALA A 66 11.00 -14.93 -3.49
C ALA A 66 9.55 -14.43 -3.70
N TYR A 67 9.14 -14.23 -4.95
CA TYR A 67 7.84 -13.69 -5.32
C TYR A 67 6.80 -14.77 -5.66
N GLU A 68 7.18 -16.04 -5.84
CA GLU A 68 6.30 -17.13 -6.31
C GLU A 68 4.95 -17.23 -5.56
N VAL A 69 4.93 -16.87 -4.27
CA VAL A 69 3.73 -16.98 -3.41
C VAL A 69 3.05 -15.63 -3.17
N HIS A 70 3.40 -14.58 -3.93
CA HIS A 70 2.83 -13.23 -3.79
C HIS A 70 2.76 -12.70 -2.33
N PRO A 71 3.83 -12.83 -1.51
CA PRO A 71 3.76 -12.59 -0.06
C PRO A 71 3.55 -11.10 0.32
N GLY A 72 3.63 -10.19 -0.65
CA GLY A 72 3.53 -8.75 -0.44
C GLY A 72 4.86 -8.11 -0.03
N ILE A 73 4.88 -6.78 0.03
CA ILE A 73 6.12 -5.99 0.16
C ILE A 73 6.86 -6.29 1.47
N VAL A 74 6.12 -6.33 2.60
CA VAL A 74 6.73 -6.44 3.93
C VAL A 74 7.38 -7.81 4.12
N ALA A 75 6.62 -8.89 3.89
CA ALA A 75 7.12 -10.25 4.05
C ALA A 75 8.25 -10.58 3.06
N MET A 76 8.17 -10.10 1.81
CA MET A 76 9.23 -10.31 0.82
C MET A 76 10.53 -9.62 1.23
N LYS A 77 10.46 -8.37 1.74
CA LYS A 77 11.63 -7.66 2.27
C LYS A 77 12.25 -8.41 3.45
N GLU A 78 11.44 -8.85 4.39
CA GLU A 78 11.90 -9.60 5.56
C GLU A 78 12.61 -10.89 5.16
N HIS A 79 11.97 -11.69 4.29
CA HIS A 79 12.53 -12.95 3.81
C HIS A 79 13.89 -12.75 3.13
N LEU A 80 13.97 -11.84 2.16
CA LEU A 80 15.20 -11.58 1.42
C LEU A 80 16.32 -11.05 2.34
N ARG A 81 16.00 -10.07 3.19
CA ARG A 81 16.98 -9.48 4.12
C ARG A 81 17.53 -10.50 5.12
N SER A 82 16.88 -11.64 5.34
CA SER A 82 17.37 -12.68 6.23
C SER A 82 18.55 -13.49 5.66
N LYS A 83 18.69 -13.57 4.33
CA LYS A 83 19.70 -14.43 3.65
C LYS A 83 20.61 -13.68 2.69
N VAL A 84 20.10 -12.67 2.01
CA VAL A 84 20.75 -12.05 0.86
C VAL A 84 20.79 -10.53 0.98
N TRP A 85 21.65 -9.93 0.18
CA TRP A 85 21.80 -8.49 0.14
C TRP A 85 22.26 -8.01 -1.25
N TRP A 86 21.77 -6.86 -1.70
CA TRP A 86 22.34 -6.06 -2.79
C TRP A 86 21.89 -4.61 -2.64
N PRO A 87 22.51 -3.65 -3.33
CA PRO A 87 22.08 -2.25 -3.28
C PRO A 87 20.62 -2.10 -3.70
N ARG A 88 19.84 -1.38 -2.91
CA ARG A 88 18.43 -1.04 -3.22
C ARG A 88 17.48 -2.24 -3.34
N ILE A 89 17.80 -3.38 -2.73
CA ILE A 89 16.91 -4.57 -2.63
C ILE A 89 15.46 -4.21 -2.29
N ASP A 90 15.23 -3.28 -1.36
CA ASP A 90 13.89 -2.86 -0.96
C ASP A 90 13.12 -2.16 -2.08
N LYS A 91 13.80 -1.37 -2.90
CA LYS A 91 13.20 -0.67 -4.04
C LYS A 91 12.83 -1.66 -5.14
N ASP A 92 13.67 -2.68 -5.36
CA ASP A 92 13.38 -3.71 -6.35
C ASP A 92 12.17 -4.56 -5.93
N VAL A 93 12.09 -4.94 -4.64
CA VAL A 93 10.90 -5.61 -4.07
C VAL A 93 9.65 -4.75 -4.25
N GLU A 94 9.71 -3.46 -3.88
CA GLU A 94 8.57 -2.56 -4.05
C GLU A 94 8.14 -2.44 -5.51
N LYS A 95 9.09 -2.30 -6.43
CA LYS A 95 8.83 -2.20 -7.87
C LYS A 95 8.13 -3.45 -8.38
N LEU A 96 8.61 -4.64 -8.00
CA LEU A 96 8.03 -5.91 -8.42
C LEU A 96 6.59 -6.07 -7.92
N VAL A 97 6.37 -5.87 -6.62
CA VAL A 97 5.05 -6.07 -6.00
C VAL A 97 4.04 -5.03 -6.50
N LYS A 98 4.44 -3.75 -6.64
CA LYS A 98 3.58 -2.68 -7.18
C LYS A 98 3.25 -2.88 -8.67
N ALA A 99 4.11 -3.55 -9.43
CA ALA A 99 3.85 -3.87 -10.83
C ALA A 99 2.89 -5.06 -11.00
N CYS A 100 2.68 -5.86 -9.95
CA CYS A 100 1.76 -6.99 -10.05
C CYS A 100 0.31 -6.59 -9.85
N LYS A 101 -0.52 -6.96 -10.83
CA LYS A 101 -1.98 -6.78 -10.78
C LYS A 101 -2.61 -7.54 -9.62
N GLY A 102 -2.21 -8.79 -9.39
CA GLY A 102 -2.73 -9.61 -8.29
C GLY A 102 -2.50 -8.95 -6.93
N CYS A 103 -1.25 -8.59 -6.62
CA CYS A 103 -0.92 -7.91 -5.38
C CYS A 103 -1.60 -6.54 -5.24
N THR A 104 -1.74 -5.78 -6.34
CA THR A 104 -2.42 -4.48 -6.31
C THR A 104 -3.92 -4.61 -6.07
N LEU A 105 -4.56 -5.68 -6.58
CA LEU A 105 -6.00 -5.91 -6.41
C LEU A 105 -6.37 -6.36 -4.99
N VAL A 106 -5.54 -7.18 -4.36
CA VAL A 106 -5.80 -7.70 -3.00
C VAL A 106 -5.14 -6.87 -1.89
N GLY A 107 -4.31 -5.90 -2.27
CA GLY A 107 -3.62 -5.01 -1.34
C GLY A 107 -4.59 -4.13 -0.57
N LEU A 108 -4.14 -3.66 0.60
CA LEU A 108 -4.93 -2.70 1.38
C LEU A 108 -5.17 -1.42 0.56
N PRO A 109 -6.42 -0.91 0.51
CA PRO A 109 -6.69 0.35 -0.14
C PRO A 109 -5.97 1.48 0.58
N ASN A 110 -5.67 2.56 -0.16
CA ASN A 110 -5.21 3.78 0.47
C ASN A 110 -6.27 4.30 1.45
N PRO A 111 -5.87 4.87 2.60
CA PRO A 111 -6.81 5.54 3.50
C PRO A 111 -7.63 6.57 2.73
N PRO A 112 -8.95 6.68 3.00
CA PRO A 112 -9.77 7.70 2.37
C PRO A 112 -9.25 9.09 2.72
N ALA A 113 -9.53 10.05 1.85
CA ALA A 113 -9.23 11.45 2.14
C ALA A 113 -9.94 11.89 3.45
N PRO A 114 -9.35 12.82 4.22
CA PRO A 114 -9.98 13.34 5.43
C PRO A 114 -11.38 13.90 5.14
N MET A 115 -12.33 13.66 6.05
CA MET A 115 -13.66 14.24 5.94
C MET A 115 -13.58 15.77 5.93
N LYS A 116 -14.22 16.39 4.93
CA LYS A 116 -14.38 17.84 4.87
C LYS A 116 -15.68 18.24 5.53
N ARG A 117 -15.63 19.22 6.44
CA ARG A 117 -16.85 19.83 6.99
C ARG A 117 -17.53 20.61 5.87
N ARG A 118 -18.85 20.48 5.79
CA ARG A 118 -19.68 21.31 4.92
C ARG A 118 -19.95 22.64 5.62
N GLU A 119 -19.98 23.74 4.86
CA GLU A 119 -20.44 25.02 5.39
C GLU A 119 -21.92 24.91 5.78
N LEU A 120 -22.29 25.55 6.89
CA LEU A 120 -23.69 25.59 7.29
C LEU A 120 -24.45 26.53 6.34
N PRO A 121 -25.72 26.22 6.02
CA PRO A 121 -26.57 27.13 5.25
C PRO A 121 -26.78 28.47 5.99
N ALA A 122 -27.22 29.51 5.27
CA ALA A 122 -27.37 30.86 5.83
C ALA A 122 -28.57 31.02 6.79
N ALA A 123 -29.58 30.15 6.67
CA ALA A 123 -30.81 30.21 7.46
C ALA A 123 -31.48 28.81 7.54
N PRO A 124 -32.46 28.61 8.43
CA PRO A 124 -33.27 27.39 8.48
C PRO A 124 -33.96 27.08 7.16
N TRP A 125 -34.16 25.79 6.88
CA TRP A 125 -34.92 25.25 5.74
C TRP A 125 -34.35 25.52 4.35
N ILE A 126 -33.09 25.97 4.26
CA ILE A 126 -32.37 26.11 2.98
C ILE A 126 -31.81 24.74 2.54
N ASP A 127 -31.11 24.06 3.45
CA ASP A 127 -30.53 22.74 3.21
C ASP A 127 -31.18 21.76 4.19
N VAL A 128 -31.81 20.71 3.65
CA VAL A 128 -32.38 19.62 4.43
C VAL A 128 -31.77 18.28 4.01
N THR A 129 -31.69 17.35 4.95
CA THR A 129 -31.45 15.93 4.65
C THR A 129 -32.73 15.16 4.92
N MET A 130 -32.95 14.13 4.14
CA MET A 130 -34.11 13.26 4.27
C MET A 130 -33.65 11.82 4.24
N ASP A 131 -34.16 11.00 5.15
CA ASP A 131 -33.89 9.57 5.16
C ASP A 131 -35.12 8.76 5.60
N LEU A 132 -35.15 7.50 5.19
CA LEU A 132 -36.19 6.55 5.53
C LEU A 132 -35.70 5.62 6.64
N MET A 133 -36.41 5.58 7.76
CA MET A 133 -36.17 4.61 8.82
C MET A 133 -37.27 3.55 8.81
N GLY A 134 -36.91 2.29 8.62
CA GLY A 134 -37.84 1.17 8.72
C GLY A 134 -37.43 -0.08 7.92
N PRO A 135 -38.30 -1.09 7.86
CA PRO A 135 -39.60 -1.16 8.54
C PRO A 135 -39.43 -1.29 10.07
N LEU A 136 -40.30 -0.60 10.81
CA LEU A 136 -40.45 -0.75 12.26
C LEU A 136 -41.21 -2.05 12.59
N PRO A 137 -41.20 -2.52 13.85
CA PRO A 137 -42.00 -3.68 14.28
C PRO A 137 -43.50 -3.54 14.00
N SER A 138 -44.01 -2.31 13.87
CA SER A 138 -45.39 -2.00 13.45
C SER A 138 -45.65 -2.16 11.94
N ASN A 139 -44.63 -2.55 11.16
CA ASN A 139 -44.62 -2.58 9.71
C ASN A 139 -44.85 -1.19 9.07
N GLU A 140 -44.35 -0.15 9.74
CA GLU A 140 -44.37 1.24 9.28
C GLU A 140 -42.95 1.75 9.04
N TYR A 141 -42.83 2.82 8.26
CA TYR A 141 -41.60 3.54 7.97
C TYR A 141 -41.74 4.99 8.43
N LEU A 142 -40.62 5.61 8.79
CA LEU A 142 -40.53 7.01 9.17
C LEU A 142 -39.75 7.79 8.13
N LEU A 143 -40.29 8.90 7.63
CA LEU A 143 -39.56 9.88 6.81
C LEU A 143 -39.00 10.88 7.81
N VAL A 144 -37.70 10.86 7.98
CA VAL A 144 -37.01 11.80 8.87
C VAL A 144 -36.41 12.89 8.00
N VAL A 145 -36.93 14.10 8.11
CA VAL A 145 -36.39 15.30 7.48
C VAL A 145 -35.69 16.12 8.54
N VAL A 146 -34.43 16.50 8.30
CA VAL A 146 -33.63 17.27 9.25
C VAL A 146 -33.11 18.53 8.56
N ASP A 147 -33.42 19.69 9.14
CA ASP A 147 -32.84 20.97 8.73
C ASP A 147 -31.37 21.06 9.18
N TYR A 148 -30.47 21.40 8.25
CA TYR A 148 -29.04 21.48 8.54
C TYR A 148 -28.66 22.66 9.42
N TYR A 149 -29.41 23.78 9.35
CA TYR A 149 -29.11 24.97 10.12
C TYR A 149 -29.46 24.78 11.61
N SER A 150 -30.75 24.57 11.89
CA SER A 150 -31.31 24.55 13.24
C SER A 150 -31.24 23.18 13.90
N ARG A 151 -30.96 22.12 13.13
CA ARG A 151 -31.10 20.71 13.57
C ARG A 151 -32.52 20.35 14.00
N TYR A 152 -33.51 21.11 13.53
CA TYR A 152 -34.92 20.75 13.66
C TYR A 152 -35.21 19.46 12.87
N LYS A 153 -36.00 18.57 13.45
CA LYS A 153 -36.38 17.31 12.82
C LYS A 153 -37.89 17.28 12.64
N GLU A 154 -38.31 16.95 11.43
CA GLU A 154 -39.69 16.66 11.11
C GLU A 154 -39.81 15.18 10.72
N VAL A 155 -40.80 14.49 11.28
CA VAL A 155 -40.96 13.05 11.11
C VAL A 155 -42.39 12.74 10.71
N LYS A 156 -42.57 11.96 9.64
CA LYS A 156 -43.86 11.40 9.23
C LYS A 156 -43.81 9.88 9.21
N ASN A 157 -44.89 9.21 9.62
CA ASN A 157 -45.01 7.75 9.60
C ASN A 157 -45.94 7.27 8.48
N TYR A 158 -45.65 6.11 7.89
CA TYR A 158 -46.43 5.56 6.78
C TYR A 158 -46.15 4.07 6.57
N LYS A 159 -47.10 3.36 5.97
CA LYS A 159 -47.00 1.91 5.72
C LYS A 159 -46.32 1.53 4.42
N ASN A 160 -46.33 2.42 3.42
CA ASN A 160 -45.81 2.16 2.08
C ASN A 160 -44.80 3.26 1.69
N ILE A 161 -43.69 2.86 1.07
CA ILE A 161 -42.56 3.74 0.72
C ILE A 161 -42.50 4.11 -0.77
N THR A 162 -43.65 4.29 -1.40
CA THR A 162 -43.68 4.62 -2.84
C THR A 162 -43.24 6.06 -3.09
N CYS A 163 -42.60 6.33 -4.24
CA CYS A 163 -42.20 7.70 -4.62
C CYS A 163 -43.37 8.70 -4.57
N LEU A 164 -44.56 8.28 -5.00
CA LEU A 164 -45.77 9.13 -4.98
C LEU A 164 -46.16 9.54 -3.56
N GLN A 165 -46.04 8.61 -2.60
CA GLN A 165 -46.31 8.91 -1.20
C GLN A 165 -45.25 9.84 -0.62
N ILE A 166 -43.97 9.59 -0.90
CA ILE A 166 -42.87 10.48 -0.46
C ILE A 166 -43.09 11.91 -0.99
N ILE A 167 -43.40 12.07 -2.28
CA ILE A 167 -43.68 13.38 -2.86
C ILE A 167 -44.86 14.07 -2.16
N LYS A 168 -45.96 13.33 -1.92
CA LYS A 168 -47.12 13.89 -1.20
C LYS A 168 -46.74 14.36 0.20
N MET A 169 -46.00 13.53 0.94
CA MET A 169 -45.58 13.84 2.30
C MET A 169 -44.67 15.06 2.37
N VAL A 170 -43.69 15.16 1.46
CA VAL A 170 -42.78 16.30 1.37
C VAL A 170 -43.55 17.57 1.03
N LYS A 171 -44.46 17.52 0.04
CA LYS A 171 -45.28 18.68 -0.30
C LYS A 171 -46.02 19.22 0.91
N GLU A 172 -46.67 18.35 1.67
CA GLU A 172 -47.37 18.73 2.90
C GLU A 172 -46.44 19.32 4.00
N MET A 173 -45.15 18.97 4.06
CA MET A 173 -44.20 19.54 5.02
C MET A 173 -43.79 20.99 4.65
N PHE A 174 -43.74 21.28 3.34
CA PHE A 174 -43.27 22.57 2.80
C PHE A 174 -44.40 23.44 2.23
N SER A 175 -45.68 23.11 2.51
CA SER A 175 -46.85 23.89 2.08
C SER A 175 -47.24 24.99 3.05
#